data_AF-A0A394D9U2-F1
#
_entry.id   AF-A0A394D9U2-F1
#
_cell.length_a   1.000
_cell.length_b   1.000
_cell.length_c   1.000
_cell.angle_alpha   90.00
_cell.angle_beta   90.00
_cell.angle_gamma   90.00
#
_symmetry.space_group_name_H-M   'P 1'
#
loop_
_entity.id
_entity.type
_entity.pdbx_description
1 polymer ?
#
loop_
_entity_poly.entity_id
_entity_poly.type
_entity_poly.pdbx_seq_one_letter_code
_entity_poly.pdbx_strand_id
1 'polypeptide(L)'
;MESPRPTLPQHKSHTKPLSRLNSYVSKTKLGKFFKLNQRNSTFTTELRAGTTTFLTMAYILAVNASILTDSGGTCSVSDCIPLCSNASIPISKCTGSSLHVIQPDPSCKFDPVNPGYAACLEKTRKDLIVATVASALIGCVIMGAFANLPLGLAPGMGTNAYFAYTVVGFHGSGNVSYQSALAAIFIEGLIFLIISAVGLRAKLAKLIPKPVRISSSAGIGLFLAFIGLQNNQGIGLIGYNSATLVTLAGCPSSSQASLAPVMTLANGTVALLPGGAVSGDIFCVSGRMQSPTLWLGLVGFIIIAYCLVKNVKGAMIYGIVFVTAVSWFRNTKVTAFPNTDAGNSAHEYFKKVVDVHVIKSTAGALSFKKIGTGNFWEALFTFLYVDLLDTTGTLYSMARFAGFSDEKGDFEGQYFAFMSDATSIIVGSLLGTSPVTVFIESSTGIREGGRTGITALTVAMYFFLAFFFTPLLASIPAWAVGPPLILVGVLMMKSVVDIDWDDMRQAIPAFVTLLLTPLTYSIAYGLIGGIGTYIVLNIWDWGWELLGHYRSVEITRVPNGSHDVGANGEVPVKALKVET
;
A
#
# COMPACT_ATOMS: atom_id res chain seq x y z
N MET A 1 -32.96 29.13 -54.98
CA MET A 1 -33.35 30.41 -54.39
C MET A 1 -33.02 30.33 -52.91
N GLU A 2 -32.12 31.21 -52.51
CA GLU A 2 -31.43 31.26 -51.23
C GLU A 2 -32.37 31.66 -50.08
N SER A 3 -32.17 31.05 -48.90
CA SER A 3 -32.34 31.78 -47.64
C SER A 3 -31.38 31.17 -46.61
N PRO A 4 -30.35 31.91 -46.16
CA PRO A 4 -29.45 31.45 -45.12
C PRO A 4 -30.12 31.56 -43.75
N ARG A 5 -30.00 30.50 -42.94
CA ARG A 5 -30.34 30.53 -41.52
C ARG A 5 -29.52 31.61 -40.80
N PRO A 6 -30.13 32.41 -39.90
CA PRO A 6 -29.43 33.50 -39.23
C PRO A 6 -28.29 32.95 -38.37
N THR A 7 -27.11 33.51 -38.58
CA THR A 7 -25.93 33.33 -37.74
C THR A 7 -26.26 33.84 -36.34
N LEU A 8 -26.28 32.92 -35.36
CA LEU A 8 -26.29 33.27 -33.94
C LEU A 8 -25.11 34.21 -33.65
N PRO A 9 -25.33 35.34 -32.96
CA PRO A 9 -24.25 36.27 -32.66
C PRO A 9 -23.20 35.56 -31.81
N GLN A 10 -21.94 35.62 -32.27
CA GLN A 10 -20.79 35.20 -31.48
C GLN A 10 -20.77 36.03 -30.19
N HIS A 11 -21.29 35.44 -29.13
CA HIS A 11 -21.04 35.94 -27.78
C HIS A 11 -19.53 35.94 -27.59
N LYS A 12 -18.94 37.15 -27.53
CA LYS A 12 -17.57 37.35 -27.05
C LYS A 12 -17.53 36.84 -25.61
N SER A 13 -17.26 35.54 -25.46
CA SER A 13 -17.05 34.91 -24.17
C SER A 13 -15.84 35.60 -23.57
N HIS A 14 -16.04 36.33 -22.47
CA HIS A 14 -14.98 36.66 -21.54
C HIS A 14 -14.30 35.35 -21.15
N THR A 15 -13.25 34.99 -21.89
CA THR A 15 -12.46 33.79 -21.64
C THR A 15 -11.87 33.95 -20.25
N LYS A 16 -12.42 33.19 -19.30
CA LYS A 16 -11.95 33.17 -17.90
C LYS A 16 -10.41 33.06 -17.92
N PRO A 17 -9.69 33.72 -17.00
CA PRO A 17 -8.22 33.71 -16.99
C PRO A 17 -7.64 32.27 -17.04
N LEU A 18 -8.32 31.32 -16.39
CA LEU A 18 -8.01 29.89 -16.44
C LEU A 18 -8.08 29.29 -17.86
N SER A 19 -9.05 29.66 -18.70
CA SER A 19 -9.17 29.13 -20.05
C SER A 19 -8.06 29.65 -20.97
N ARG A 20 -7.63 30.91 -20.77
CA ARG A 20 -6.48 31.48 -21.51
C ARG A 20 -5.18 30.77 -21.16
N LEU A 21 -4.93 30.54 -19.86
CA LEU A 21 -3.76 29.79 -19.39
C LEU A 21 -3.75 28.37 -19.97
N ASN A 22 -4.88 27.66 -19.93
CA ASN A 22 -4.99 26.30 -20.46
C ASN A 22 -4.71 26.24 -21.97
N SER A 23 -5.31 27.13 -22.76
CA SER A 23 -5.05 27.20 -24.20
C SER A 23 -3.64 27.64 -24.57
N TYR A 24 -2.99 28.43 -23.70
CA TYR A 24 -1.59 28.81 -23.88
C TYR A 24 -0.68 27.60 -23.61
N VAL A 25 -0.80 26.98 -22.43
CA VAL A 25 0.04 25.85 -22.02
C VAL A 25 -0.10 24.67 -22.98
N SER A 26 -1.31 24.37 -23.48
CA SER A 26 -1.51 23.26 -24.42
C SER A 26 -0.79 23.43 -25.76
N LYS A 27 -0.48 24.67 -26.17
CA LYS A 27 0.27 24.98 -27.40
C LYS A 27 1.80 24.96 -27.19
N THR A 28 2.26 25.05 -25.95
CA THR A 28 3.70 25.04 -25.62
C THR A 28 4.34 23.67 -25.84
N LYS A 29 5.68 23.62 -25.84
CA LYS A 29 6.44 22.35 -25.87
C LYS A 29 6.03 21.42 -24.72
N LEU A 30 5.74 21.97 -23.53
CA LEU A 30 5.28 21.21 -22.37
C LEU A 30 3.94 20.53 -22.65
N GLY A 31 2.94 21.29 -23.14
CA GLY A 31 1.62 20.74 -23.45
C GLY A 31 1.64 19.68 -24.56
N LYS A 32 2.55 19.82 -25.52
CA LYS A 32 2.79 18.81 -26.57
C LYS A 32 3.46 17.55 -26.01
N PHE A 33 4.47 17.69 -25.15
CA PHE A 33 5.16 16.57 -24.50
C PHE A 33 4.19 15.71 -23.67
N PHE A 34 3.38 16.35 -22.84
CA PHE A 34 2.38 15.66 -22.00
C PHE A 34 1.10 15.26 -22.77
N LYS A 35 1.01 15.55 -24.08
CA LYS A 35 -0.13 15.19 -24.94
C LYS A 35 -1.49 15.70 -24.42
N LEU A 36 -1.52 16.89 -23.81
CA LEU A 36 -2.72 17.43 -23.13
C LEU A 36 -3.98 17.44 -24.02
N ASN A 37 -3.85 17.92 -25.27
CA ASN A 37 -4.97 17.97 -26.21
C ASN A 37 -5.42 16.57 -26.67
N GLN A 38 -4.49 15.62 -26.83
CA GLN A 38 -4.81 14.25 -27.27
C GLN A 38 -5.51 13.46 -26.16
N ARG A 39 -5.17 13.75 -24.90
CA ARG A 39 -5.75 13.10 -23.72
C ARG A 39 -6.93 13.84 -23.11
N ASN A 40 -7.51 14.81 -23.84
CA ASN A 40 -8.66 15.61 -23.43
C ASN A 40 -8.53 16.22 -22.02
N SER A 41 -7.33 16.68 -21.65
CA SER A 41 -7.05 17.25 -20.33
C SER A 41 -6.50 18.68 -20.43
N THR A 42 -6.60 19.43 -19.34
CA THR A 42 -6.11 20.81 -19.23
C THR A 42 -5.11 20.94 -18.10
N PHE A 43 -4.17 21.89 -18.22
CA PHE A 43 -3.15 22.12 -17.21
C PHE A 43 -3.74 22.34 -15.81
N THR A 44 -4.81 23.14 -15.70
CA THR A 44 -5.48 23.37 -14.40
C THR A 44 -6.18 22.13 -13.85
N THR A 45 -6.67 21.25 -14.72
CA THR A 45 -7.28 19.98 -14.31
C THR A 45 -6.20 19.06 -13.76
N GLU A 46 -5.05 18.95 -14.42
CA GLU A 46 -3.92 18.14 -13.96
C GLU A 46 -3.37 18.61 -12.61
N LEU A 47 -3.24 19.93 -12.41
CA LEU A 47 -2.84 20.47 -11.11
C LEU A 47 -3.85 20.08 -10.02
N ARG A 48 -5.15 20.27 -10.26
CA ARG A 48 -6.20 19.91 -9.30
C ARG A 48 -6.25 18.41 -9.02
N ALA A 49 -6.06 17.60 -10.05
CA ALA A 49 -5.98 16.15 -9.94
C ALA A 49 -4.78 15.75 -9.08
N GLY A 50 -3.61 16.32 -9.32
CA GLY A 50 -2.40 16.04 -8.54
C GLY A 50 -2.51 16.49 -7.09
N THR A 51 -3.10 17.67 -6.83
CA THR A 51 -3.44 18.11 -5.48
C THR A 51 -4.35 17.10 -4.78
N THR A 52 -5.38 16.60 -5.49
CA THR A 52 -6.32 15.62 -4.92
C THR A 52 -5.59 14.29 -4.62
N THR A 53 -4.82 13.77 -5.57
CA THR A 53 -4.02 12.55 -5.40
C THR A 53 -3.07 12.67 -4.21
N PHE A 54 -2.28 13.75 -4.12
CA PHE A 54 -1.36 13.94 -2.99
C PHE A 54 -2.11 13.96 -1.67
N LEU A 55 -3.22 14.69 -1.60
CA LEU A 55 -3.99 14.82 -0.37
C LEU A 55 -4.63 13.48 0.07
N THR A 56 -4.95 12.61 -0.88
CA THR A 56 -5.39 11.24 -0.58
C THR A 56 -4.25 10.30 -0.20
N MET A 57 -3.02 10.57 -0.67
CA MET A 57 -1.82 9.81 -0.33
C MET A 57 -1.10 10.31 0.92
N ALA A 58 -1.39 11.53 1.39
CA ALA A 58 -0.61 12.24 2.41
C ALA A 58 -0.47 11.47 3.74
N TYR A 59 -1.42 10.58 4.02
CA TYR A 59 -1.38 9.71 5.19
C TYR A 59 -0.16 8.78 5.20
N ILE A 60 0.40 8.44 4.03
CA ILE A 60 1.53 7.50 3.90
C ILE A 60 2.77 8.01 4.64
N LEU A 61 2.90 9.32 4.77
CA LEU A 61 4.00 9.97 5.48
C LEU A 61 4.05 9.53 6.94
N ALA A 62 2.89 9.38 7.58
CA ALA A 62 2.81 8.92 8.96
C ALA A 62 2.75 7.38 9.06
N VAL A 63 1.93 6.74 8.22
CA VAL A 63 1.66 5.30 8.33
C VAL A 63 2.87 4.45 7.97
N ASN A 64 3.58 4.77 6.88
CA ASN A 64 4.76 3.99 6.49
C ASN A 64 5.83 4.03 7.60
N ALA A 65 6.10 5.22 8.13
CA ALA A 65 7.04 5.37 9.23
C ALA A 65 6.60 4.62 10.48
N SER A 66 5.30 4.61 10.80
CA SER A 66 4.78 3.84 11.95
C SER A 66 4.98 2.34 11.77
N ILE A 67 4.54 1.78 10.64
CA ILE A 67 4.63 0.34 10.35
C ILE A 67 6.09 -0.14 10.35
N LEU A 68 6.99 0.60 9.70
CA LEU A 68 8.40 0.21 9.66
C LEU A 68 9.13 0.41 11.00
N THR A 69 8.65 1.32 11.85
CA THR A 69 9.20 1.47 13.20
C THR A 69 8.76 0.31 14.10
N ASP A 70 7.57 -0.26 13.90
CA ASP A 70 7.10 -1.45 14.63
C ASP A 70 8.02 -2.66 14.41
N SER A 71 8.70 -2.74 13.26
CA SER A 71 9.70 -3.79 13.02
C SER A 71 11.01 -3.58 13.79
N GLY A 72 11.12 -2.49 14.55
CA GLY A 72 12.34 -2.05 15.24
C GLY A 72 13.32 -1.26 14.37
N GLY A 73 13.04 -1.11 13.07
CA GLY A 73 13.90 -0.37 12.14
C GLY A 73 15.38 -0.79 12.20
N THR A 74 16.28 0.19 12.24
CA THR A 74 17.72 -0.05 12.39
C THR A 74 18.18 -0.16 13.85
N CYS A 75 17.27 -0.03 14.82
CA CYS A 75 17.58 -0.08 16.24
C CYS A 75 17.87 -1.50 16.72
N SER A 76 18.79 -1.63 17.65
CA SER A 76 19.20 -2.92 18.22
C SER A 76 19.38 -2.86 19.74
N VAL A 77 19.77 -3.98 20.36
CA VAL A 77 20.01 -4.07 21.81
C VAL A 77 21.11 -3.10 22.26
N SER A 78 22.02 -2.69 21.36
CA SER A 78 23.07 -1.71 21.67
C SER A 78 22.53 -0.31 21.97
N ASP A 79 21.31 0.02 21.52
CA ASP A 79 20.70 1.33 21.73
C ASP A 79 19.96 1.40 23.08
N CYS A 80 19.82 0.26 23.77
CA CYS A 80 19.26 0.20 25.11
C CYS A 80 20.26 0.77 26.13
N ILE A 81 19.77 1.59 27.05
CA ILE A 81 20.56 2.11 28.16
C ILE A 81 20.49 1.17 29.37
N PRO A 82 21.56 1.01 30.16
CA PRO A 82 21.48 0.27 31.41
C PRO A 82 20.47 0.94 32.35
N LEU A 83 19.72 0.16 33.13
CA LEU A 83 18.72 0.69 34.07
C LEU A 83 19.02 0.20 35.48
N CYS A 84 18.59 0.94 36.49
CA CYS A 84 18.62 0.45 37.86
C CYS A 84 17.40 -0.47 38.10
N SER A 85 17.54 -1.46 38.96
CA SER A 85 16.43 -2.32 39.43
C SER A 85 15.18 -1.56 39.90
N ASN A 86 15.33 -0.30 40.33
CA ASN A 86 14.22 0.64 40.49
C ASN A 86 14.30 1.74 39.40
N ALA A 87 13.28 1.78 38.53
CA ALA A 87 13.21 2.69 37.39
C ALA A 87 13.17 4.18 37.76
N SER A 88 12.80 4.53 39.00
CA SER A 88 12.79 5.93 39.47
C SER A 88 14.18 6.44 39.89
N ILE A 89 15.19 5.57 39.96
CA ILE A 89 16.53 5.91 40.43
C ILE A 89 17.51 5.98 39.24
N PRO A 90 18.19 7.12 39.02
CA PRO A 90 19.20 7.21 37.97
C PRO A 90 20.40 6.30 38.28
N ILE A 91 21.02 5.75 37.23
CA ILE A 91 22.14 4.78 37.32
C ILE A 91 23.26 5.27 38.25
N SER A 92 23.56 6.57 38.24
CA SER A 92 24.59 7.19 39.08
C SER A 92 24.34 7.05 40.58
N LYS A 93 23.11 6.76 40.99
CA LYS A 93 22.68 6.53 42.38
C LYS A 93 22.22 5.10 42.65
N CYS A 94 22.47 4.18 41.71
CA CYS A 94 22.12 2.77 41.84
C CYS A 94 23.16 2.02 42.69
N THR A 95 23.34 2.46 43.93
CA THR A 95 24.29 1.90 44.89
C THR A 95 23.57 1.62 46.20
N GLY A 96 23.17 0.36 46.40
CA GLY A 96 22.49 -0.09 47.61
C GLY A 96 22.44 -1.61 47.70
N SER A 97 22.27 -2.17 48.89
CA SER A 97 22.25 -3.62 49.13
C SER A 97 21.08 -4.36 48.45
N SER A 98 20.04 -3.63 48.03
CA SER A 98 18.90 -4.15 47.26
C SER A 98 18.79 -3.60 45.83
N LEU A 99 19.77 -2.78 45.39
CA LEU A 99 19.75 -2.13 44.08
C LEU A 99 20.90 -2.66 43.22
N HIS A 100 20.56 -3.21 42.06
CA HIS A 100 21.53 -3.66 41.07
C HIS A 100 21.28 -3.00 39.71
N VAL A 101 22.34 -2.87 38.92
CA VAL A 101 22.29 -2.38 37.54
C VAL A 101 21.90 -3.53 36.63
N ILE A 102 20.81 -3.34 35.89
CA ILE A 102 20.33 -4.26 34.86
C ILE A 102 21.01 -3.87 33.56
N GLN A 103 21.84 -4.78 33.04
CA GLN A 103 22.44 -4.63 31.72
C GLN A 103 21.39 -4.93 30.64
N PRO A 104 21.43 -4.23 29.50
CA PRO A 104 20.43 -4.40 28.46
C PRO A 104 20.56 -5.79 27.81
N ASP A 105 19.49 -6.56 27.87
CA ASP A 105 19.32 -7.83 27.20
C ASP A 105 18.30 -7.70 26.05
N PRO A 106 18.11 -8.71 25.19
CA PRO A 106 17.14 -8.63 24.09
C PRO A 106 15.70 -8.29 24.50
N SER A 107 15.31 -8.53 25.76
CA SER A 107 13.99 -8.12 26.27
C SER A 107 13.82 -6.60 26.35
N CYS A 108 14.90 -5.81 26.33
CA CYS A 108 14.86 -4.34 26.40
C CYS A 108 14.07 -3.67 25.26
N LYS A 109 13.83 -4.40 24.17
CA LYS A 109 13.08 -3.94 23.00
C LYS A 109 11.56 -3.94 23.20
N PHE A 110 11.07 -4.68 24.20
CA PHE A 110 9.66 -4.98 24.37
C PHE A 110 9.13 -4.41 25.68
N ASP A 111 7.81 -4.38 25.84
CA ASP A 111 7.20 -3.71 26.97
C ASP A 111 7.55 -4.35 28.33
N PRO A 112 7.94 -3.54 29.33
CA PRO A 112 8.13 -2.08 29.29
C PRO A 112 9.39 -1.66 28.51
N VAL A 113 9.21 -0.91 27.41
CA VAL A 113 10.29 -0.58 26.48
C VAL A 113 11.37 0.29 27.12
N ASN A 114 12.64 -0.08 26.92
CA ASN A 114 13.78 0.68 27.42
C ASN A 114 13.79 2.12 26.85
N PRO A 115 14.01 3.16 27.68
CA PRO A 115 14.00 4.55 27.20
C PRO A 115 15.01 4.86 26.08
N GLY A 116 16.17 4.19 26.08
CA GLY A 116 17.18 4.34 25.03
C GLY A 116 16.71 3.77 23.70
N TYR A 117 16.08 2.59 23.74
CA TYR A 117 15.49 1.97 22.56
C TYR A 117 14.30 2.78 22.02
N ALA A 118 13.42 3.26 22.90
CA ALA A 118 12.30 4.14 22.53
C ALA A 118 12.79 5.43 21.84
N ALA A 119 13.89 6.03 22.34
CA ALA A 119 14.50 7.19 21.71
C ALA A 119 15.10 6.87 20.33
N CYS A 120 15.69 5.68 20.16
CA CYS A 120 16.13 5.20 18.85
C CYS A 120 14.95 5.04 17.89
N LEU A 121 13.86 4.39 18.31
CA LEU A 121 12.65 4.22 17.50
C LEU A 121 12.07 5.56 17.06
N GLU A 122 11.99 6.54 17.96
CA GLU A 122 11.53 7.89 17.62
C GLU A 122 12.42 8.58 16.58
N LYS A 123 13.74 8.38 16.67
CA LYS A 123 14.68 8.89 15.67
C LYS A 123 14.49 8.18 14.32
N THR A 124 14.36 6.86 14.33
CA THR A 124 14.13 6.06 13.13
C THR A 124 12.80 6.39 12.49
N ARG A 125 11.73 6.59 13.27
CA ARG A 125 10.43 7.05 12.78
C ARG A 125 10.57 8.35 11.99
N LYS A 126 11.29 9.34 12.54
CA LYS A 126 11.55 10.63 11.87
C LYS A 126 12.37 10.47 10.59
N ASP A 127 13.42 9.65 10.62
CA ASP A 127 14.23 9.31 9.43
C ASP A 127 13.35 8.68 8.33
N LEU A 128 12.43 7.78 8.70
CA LEU A 128 11.55 7.08 7.77
C LEU A 128 10.50 8.00 7.12
N ILE A 129 10.00 9.02 7.83
CA ILE A 129 9.11 10.03 7.21
C ILE A 129 9.87 10.74 6.09
N VAL A 130 11.10 11.18 6.35
CA VAL A 130 11.95 11.86 5.37
C VAL A 130 12.30 10.93 4.20
N ALA A 131 12.62 9.66 4.47
CA ALA A 131 12.87 8.65 3.45
C ALA A 131 11.62 8.39 2.57
N THR A 132 10.43 8.38 3.17
CA THR A 132 9.14 8.25 2.47
C THR A 132 8.93 9.44 1.53
N VAL A 133 9.13 10.66 2.02
CA VAL A 133 9.00 11.89 1.21
C VAL A 133 9.99 11.87 0.04
N ALA A 134 11.26 11.59 0.31
CA ALA A 134 12.32 11.58 -0.69
C ALA A 134 12.10 10.53 -1.79
N SER A 135 11.76 9.31 -1.38
CA SER A 135 11.53 8.20 -2.31
C SER A 135 10.27 8.41 -3.15
N ALA A 136 9.17 8.88 -2.56
CA ALA A 136 7.94 9.22 -3.26
C ALA A 136 8.13 10.40 -4.24
N LEU A 137 8.88 11.43 -3.83
CA LEU A 137 9.25 12.56 -4.70
C LEU A 137 9.96 12.06 -5.96
N ILE A 138 11.03 11.27 -5.80
CA ILE A 138 11.83 10.77 -6.92
C ILE A 138 10.98 9.85 -7.82
N GLY A 139 10.22 8.93 -7.22
CA GLY A 139 9.37 8.02 -7.98
C GLY A 139 8.27 8.73 -8.76
N CYS A 140 7.60 9.72 -8.16
CA CYS A 140 6.60 10.53 -8.84
C CYS A 140 7.20 11.38 -9.97
N VAL A 141 8.41 11.91 -9.80
CA VAL A 141 9.13 12.63 -10.86
C VAL A 141 9.43 11.72 -12.05
N ILE A 142 9.95 10.52 -11.80
CA ILE A 142 10.29 9.57 -12.86
C ILE A 142 9.02 9.12 -13.60
N MET A 143 7.95 8.78 -12.87
CA MET A 143 6.68 8.36 -13.45
C MET A 143 6.04 9.48 -14.28
N GLY A 144 6.04 10.70 -13.75
CA GLY A 144 5.50 11.86 -14.43
C GLY A 144 6.28 12.22 -15.68
N ALA A 145 7.61 12.26 -15.59
CA ALA A 145 8.47 12.71 -16.69
C ALA A 145 8.64 11.66 -17.80
N PHE A 146 8.82 10.39 -17.47
CA PHE A 146 9.17 9.35 -18.45
C PHE A 146 7.96 8.52 -18.91
N ALA A 147 7.11 8.07 -17.99
CA ALA A 147 5.93 7.28 -18.36
C ALA A 147 4.76 8.17 -18.81
N ASN A 148 4.76 9.44 -18.41
CA ASN A 148 3.67 10.38 -18.66
C ASN A 148 2.32 9.81 -18.19
N LEU A 149 2.24 9.25 -16.98
CA LEU A 149 1.00 8.69 -16.42
C LEU A 149 0.60 9.45 -15.15
N PRO A 150 -0.72 9.59 -14.86
CA PRO A 150 -1.23 10.35 -13.71
C PRO A 150 -1.15 9.54 -12.40
N LEU A 151 -0.04 8.85 -12.17
CA LEU A 151 0.12 7.86 -11.11
C LEU A 151 1.16 8.35 -10.09
N GLY A 152 0.75 8.48 -8.84
CA GLY A 152 1.65 8.74 -7.72
C GLY A 152 2.35 7.45 -7.28
N LEU A 153 3.62 7.57 -6.88
CA LEU A 153 4.42 6.48 -6.33
C LEU A 153 4.77 6.81 -4.88
N ALA A 154 4.62 5.83 -4.00
CA ALA A 154 4.99 5.89 -2.59
C ALA A 154 5.24 4.48 -2.03
N PRO A 155 5.83 4.32 -0.83
CA PRO A 155 6.04 3.01 -0.20
C PRO A 155 4.75 2.19 -0.04
N GLY A 156 4.69 1.00 -0.63
CA GLY A 156 3.48 0.19 -0.77
C GLY A 156 2.94 -0.36 0.54
N MET A 157 1.72 0.01 0.94
CA MET A 157 1.15 -0.38 2.25
C MET A 157 1.18 -1.90 2.51
N GLY A 158 0.88 -2.73 1.52
CA GLY A 158 0.93 -4.19 1.66
C GLY A 158 2.34 -4.74 1.76
N THR A 159 3.27 -4.24 0.96
CA THR A 159 4.68 -4.67 1.00
C THR A 159 5.37 -4.16 2.26
N ASN A 160 4.99 -2.98 2.78
CA ASN A 160 5.44 -2.43 4.06
C ASN A 160 5.02 -3.33 5.23
N ALA A 161 3.75 -3.73 5.25
CA ALA A 161 3.20 -4.60 6.28
C ALA A 161 3.86 -6.00 6.25
N TYR A 162 3.99 -6.58 5.07
CA TYR A 162 4.70 -7.84 4.89
C TYR A 162 6.17 -7.76 5.33
N PHE A 163 6.87 -6.70 4.92
CA PHE A 163 8.24 -6.42 5.33
C PHE A 163 8.37 -6.32 6.85
N ALA A 164 7.54 -5.50 7.49
CA ALA A 164 7.65 -5.20 8.92
C ALA A 164 7.27 -6.39 9.80
N TYR A 165 6.15 -7.05 9.51
CA TYR A 165 5.57 -8.04 10.41
C TYR A 165 5.93 -9.49 10.04
N THR A 166 6.17 -9.80 8.77
CA THR A 166 6.47 -11.18 8.33
C THR A 166 7.97 -11.44 8.17
N VAL A 167 8.70 -10.53 7.50
CA VAL A 167 10.13 -10.74 7.21
C VAL A 167 11.00 -10.33 8.38
N VAL A 168 10.85 -9.08 8.84
CA VAL A 168 11.64 -8.53 9.95
C VAL A 168 11.04 -8.92 11.30
N GLY A 169 9.72 -8.98 11.40
CA GLY A 169 9.00 -9.24 12.63
C GLY A 169 9.00 -8.03 13.59
N PHE A 170 8.06 -8.04 14.53
CA PHE A 170 7.92 -6.98 15.54
C PHE A 170 9.21 -6.82 16.36
N HIS A 171 9.79 -5.62 16.38
CA HIS A 171 11.10 -5.31 16.97
C HIS A 171 12.27 -6.23 16.53
N GLY A 172 12.18 -6.81 15.33
CA GLY A 172 13.20 -7.70 14.78
C GLY A 172 13.12 -9.13 15.33
N SER A 173 11.93 -9.60 15.71
CA SER A 173 11.68 -10.97 16.15
C SER A 173 11.74 -12.02 15.02
N GLY A 174 11.78 -11.57 13.76
CA GLY A 174 11.80 -12.43 12.59
C GLY A 174 13.19 -12.99 12.25
N ASN A 175 13.22 -13.84 11.22
CA ASN A 175 14.42 -14.55 10.80
C ASN A 175 15.44 -13.66 10.06
N VAL A 176 15.01 -12.51 9.55
CA VAL A 176 15.82 -11.60 8.74
C VAL A 176 15.88 -10.24 9.43
N SER A 177 17.08 -9.68 9.57
CA SER A 177 17.26 -8.32 10.13
C SER A 177 16.81 -7.25 9.13
N TYR A 178 16.33 -6.11 9.62
CA TYR A 178 15.89 -4.96 8.82
C TYR A 178 16.87 -4.59 7.69
N GLN A 179 18.16 -4.49 8.00
CA GLN A 179 19.20 -4.11 7.04
C GLN A 179 19.41 -5.17 5.93
N SER A 180 19.18 -6.44 6.25
CA SER A 180 19.27 -7.53 5.27
C SER A 180 18.02 -7.62 4.43
N ALA A 181 16.84 -7.33 5.00
CA ALA A 181 15.60 -7.22 4.24
C ALA A 181 15.68 -6.04 3.24
N LEU A 182 16.22 -4.89 3.65
CA LEU A 182 16.47 -3.77 2.72
C LEU A 182 17.46 -4.14 1.59
N ALA A 183 18.50 -4.91 1.90
CA ALA A 183 19.43 -5.40 0.88
C ALA A 183 18.76 -6.36 -0.12
N ALA A 184 17.80 -7.19 0.34
CA ALA A 184 17.00 -8.02 -0.54
C ALA A 184 16.15 -7.15 -1.49
N ILE A 185 15.45 -6.14 -0.97
CA ILE A 185 14.65 -5.20 -1.78
C ILE A 185 15.52 -4.44 -2.80
N PHE A 186 16.73 -4.06 -2.40
CA PHE A 186 17.67 -3.40 -3.32
C PHE A 186 18.04 -4.31 -4.50
N ILE A 187 18.38 -5.58 -4.23
CA ILE A 187 18.71 -6.57 -5.27
C ILE A 187 17.47 -6.87 -6.13
N GLU A 188 16.31 -7.02 -5.51
CA GLU A 188 15.04 -7.19 -6.19
C GLU A 188 14.76 -6.04 -7.18
N GLY A 189 14.90 -4.79 -6.73
CA GLY A 189 14.73 -3.62 -7.59
C GLY A 189 15.65 -3.64 -8.82
N LEU A 190 16.91 -4.08 -8.66
CA LEU A 190 17.84 -4.28 -9.78
C LEU A 190 17.36 -5.39 -10.73
N ILE A 191 16.92 -6.53 -10.20
CA ILE A 191 16.37 -7.62 -10.99
C ILE A 191 15.15 -7.13 -11.79
N PHE A 192 14.23 -6.40 -11.16
CA PHE A 192 13.06 -5.85 -11.84
C PHE A 192 13.40 -4.81 -12.87
N LEU A 193 14.41 -3.97 -12.63
CA LEU A 193 14.86 -2.99 -13.61
C LEU A 193 15.33 -3.71 -14.89
N ILE A 194 16.12 -4.78 -14.74
CA ILE A 194 16.61 -5.60 -15.84
C ILE A 194 15.44 -6.30 -16.56
N ILE A 195 14.54 -6.96 -15.83
CA ILE A 195 13.37 -7.66 -16.39
C ILE A 195 12.44 -6.69 -17.15
N SER A 196 12.27 -5.47 -16.62
CA SER A 196 11.45 -4.42 -17.24
C SER A 196 12.11 -3.87 -18.49
N ALA A 197 13.44 -3.68 -18.49
CA ALA A 197 14.21 -3.24 -19.64
C ALA A 197 14.16 -4.24 -20.81
N VAL A 198 14.17 -5.55 -20.51
CA VAL A 198 14.00 -6.63 -21.51
C VAL A 198 12.53 -6.77 -21.96
N GLY A 199 11.59 -6.12 -21.27
CA GLY A 199 10.16 -6.18 -21.58
C GLY A 199 9.46 -7.47 -21.16
N LEU A 200 10.12 -8.30 -20.35
CA LEU A 200 9.56 -9.56 -19.86
C LEU A 200 8.47 -9.33 -18.80
N ARG A 201 8.53 -8.23 -18.04
CA ARG A 201 7.55 -7.89 -16.98
C ARG A 201 6.12 -7.76 -17.54
N ALA A 202 5.97 -7.09 -18.69
CA ALA A 202 4.67 -6.97 -19.36
C ALA A 202 4.13 -8.32 -19.88
N LYS A 203 5.01 -9.25 -20.27
CA LYS A 203 4.60 -10.61 -20.66
C LYS A 203 4.16 -11.43 -19.45
N LEU A 204 4.91 -11.34 -18.36
CA LEU A 204 4.62 -12.02 -17.10
C LEU A 204 3.29 -11.55 -16.50
N ALA A 205 3.01 -10.25 -16.60
CA ALA A 205 1.71 -9.68 -16.24
C ALA A 205 0.52 -10.27 -17.00
N LYS A 206 0.71 -10.66 -18.27
CA LYS A 206 -0.34 -11.28 -19.10
C LYS A 206 -0.64 -12.73 -18.71
N LEU A 207 0.24 -13.36 -17.93
CA LEU A 207 -0.01 -14.70 -17.41
C LEU A 207 -1.03 -14.70 -16.25
N ILE A 208 -1.28 -13.54 -15.62
CA ILE A 208 -2.25 -13.43 -14.54
C ILE A 208 -3.66 -13.47 -15.14
N PRO A 209 -4.52 -14.41 -14.72
CA PRO A 209 -5.89 -14.51 -15.20
C PRO A 209 -6.67 -13.21 -14.98
N LYS A 210 -7.50 -12.85 -15.96
CA LYS A 210 -8.37 -11.66 -15.90
C LYS A 210 -9.18 -11.55 -14.59
N PRO A 211 -9.89 -12.59 -14.09
CA PRO A 211 -10.66 -12.48 -12.85
C PRO A 211 -9.78 -12.20 -11.62
N VAL A 212 -8.60 -12.83 -11.55
CA VAL A 212 -7.64 -12.59 -10.45
C VAL A 212 -7.07 -11.18 -10.52
N ARG A 213 -6.73 -10.69 -11.72
CA ARG A 213 -6.22 -9.33 -11.91
C ARG A 213 -7.25 -8.26 -11.50
N ILE A 214 -8.54 -8.47 -11.82
CA ILE A 214 -9.61 -7.52 -11.46
C ILE A 214 -9.89 -7.58 -9.96
N SER A 215 -10.08 -8.78 -9.40
CA SER A 215 -10.33 -8.98 -7.97
C SER A 215 -9.16 -8.56 -7.08
N SER A 216 -7.91 -8.64 -7.56
CA SER A 216 -6.71 -8.14 -6.88
C SER A 216 -6.90 -6.72 -6.35
N SER A 217 -7.42 -5.81 -7.18
CA SER A 217 -7.66 -4.44 -6.77
C SER A 217 -8.63 -4.35 -5.59
N ALA A 218 -9.78 -5.00 -5.66
CA ALA A 218 -10.75 -4.99 -4.57
C ALA A 218 -10.25 -5.74 -3.32
N GLY A 219 -9.40 -6.76 -3.48
CA GLY A 219 -8.71 -7.45 -2.39
C GLY A 219 -7.75 -6.51 -1.65
N ILE A 220 -6.95 -5.72 -2.38
CA ILE A 220 -6.11 -4.65 -1.82
C ILE A 220 -6.99 -3.64 -1.06
N GLY A 221 -8.11 -3.22 -1.65
CA GLY A 221 -9.07 -2.32 -1.00
C GLY A 221 -9.64 -2.88 0.31
N LEU A 222 -10.00 -4.16 0.34
CA LEU A 222 -10.45 -4.86 1.56
C LEU A 222 -9.35 -4.93 2.62
N PHE A 223 -8.11 -5.19 2.20
CA PHE A 223 -6.95 -5.21 3.11
C PHE A 223 -6.65 -3.83 3.71
N LEU A 224 -6.71 -2.76 2.91
CA LEU A 224 -6.56 -1.39 3.43
C LEU A 224 -7.70 -1.03 4.40
N ALA A 225 -8.94 -1.42 4.08
CA ALA A 225 -10.07 -1.22 4.98
C ALA A 225 -9.87 -2.01 6.30
N PHE A 226 -9.36 -3.23 6.22
CA PHE A 226 -9.03 -4.05 7.39
C PHE A 226 -7.96 -3.37 8.28
N ILE A 227 -6.87 -2.87 7.69
CA ILE A 227 -5.86 -2.06 8.40
C ILE A 227 -6.50 -0.82 9.05
N GLY A 228 -7.35 -0.11 8.31
CA GLY A 228 -8.05 1.08 8.81
C GLY A 228 -9.00 0.83 9.98
N LEU A 229 -9.44 -0.41 10.17
CA LEU A 229 -10.27 -0.82 11.30
C LEU A 229 -9.45 -1.24 12.54
N GLN A 230 -8.19 -1.62 12.37
CA GLN A 230 -7.32 -2.07 13.46
C GLN A 230 -6.91 -0.92 14.40
N ASN A 231 -6.41 -1.27 15.59
CA ASN A 231 -6.01 -0.30 16.61
C ASN A 231 -4.67 0.39 16.31
N ASN A 232 -3.71 -0.34 15.75
CA ASN A 232 -2.34 0.16 15.58
C ASN A 232 -2.25 1.24 14.50
N GLN A 233 -3.04 1.08 13.42
CA GLN A 233 -2.95 1.93 12.21
C GLN A 233 -4.26 2.64 11.85
N GLY A 234 -5.33 2.41 12.61
CA GLY A 234 -6.68 2.80 12.23
C GLY A 234 -7.53 3.32 13.38
N ILE A 235 -8.84 3.16 13.27
CA ILE A 235 -9.80 3.64 14.27
C ILE A 235 -9.89 2.75 15.52
N GLY A 236 -9.34 1.53 15.49
CA GLY A 236 -9.40 0.59 16.61
C GLY A 236 -10.76 -0.05 16.85
N LEU A 237 -11.56 -0.26 15.79
CA LEU A 237 -12.85 -0.95 15.89
C LEU A 237 -12.68 -2.45 16.08
N ILE A 238 -11.68 -3.04 15.42
CA ILE A 238 -11.36 -4.47 15.52
C ILE A 238 -10.04 -4.69 16.26
N GLY A 239 -9.92 -5.83 16.92
CA GLY A 239 -8.73 -6.25 17.64
C GLY A 239 -8.64 -7.77 17.76
N TYR A 240 -7.54 -8.25 18.31
CA TYR A 240 -7.25 -9.68 18.42
C TYR A 240 -8.17 -10.40 19.42
N ASN A 241 -8.50 -11.65 19.13
CA ASN A 241 -9.11 -12.59 20.08
C ASN A 241 -8.55 -13.99 19.86
N SER A 242 -8.15 -14.69 20.92
CA SER A 242 -7.58 -16.04 20.81
C SER A 242 -8.56 -17.10 20.30
N ALA A 243 -9.88 -16.90 20.45
CA ALA A 243 -10.90 -17.85 20.02
C ALA A 243 -11.43 -17.57 18.61
N THR A 244 -11.52 -16.30 18.21
CA THR A 244 -12.15 -15.89 16.92
C THR A 244 -11.19 -15.20 15.96
N LEU A 245 -9.91 -15.05 16.32
CA LEU A 245 -8.87 -14.24 15.67
C LEU A 245 -9.17 -12.74 15.68
N VAL A 246 -10.38 -12.33 15.32
CA VAL A 246 -10.85 -10.94 15.28
C VAL A 246 -12.07 -10.78 16.19
N THR A 247 -12.10 -9.72 16.99
CA THR A 247 -13.24 -9.30 17.81
C THR A 247 -13.46 -7.80 17.74
N LEU A 248 -14.63 -7.35 18.18
CA LEU A 248 -14.89 -5.95 18.47
C LEU A 248 -13.96 -5.44 19.58
N ALA A 249 -13.27 -4.33 19.31
CA ALA A 249 -12.29 -3.68 20.18
C ALA A 249 -12.75 -2.28 20.61
N GLY A 250 -11.84 -1.31 20.64
CA GLY A 250 -12.13 0.06 21.05
C GLY A 250 -12.36 0.19 22.56
N CYS A 251 -11.59 -0.53 23.37
CA CYS A 251 -11.60 -0.39 24.83
C CYS A 251 -10.70 0.76 25.30
N PRO A 252 -11.02 1.41 26.44
CA PRO A 252 -10.16 2.44 27.02
C PRO A 252 -8.80 1.85 27.45
N SER A 253 -7.75 2.66 27.49
CA SER A 253 -6.38 2.23 27.80
C SER A 253 -6.24 1.44 29.11
N SER A 254 -7.14 1.64 30.08
CA SER A 254 -7.16 0.87 31.34
C SER A 254 -7.67 -0.56 31.20
N SER A 255 -8.36 -0.89 30.11
CA SER A 255 -8.97 -2.20 29.83
C SER A 255 -8.30 -2.92 28.66
N GLN A 256 -7.16 -2.41 28.23
CA GLN A 256 -6.28 -2.98 27.22
C GLN A 256 -5.29 -3.92 27.90
N ALA A 257 -5.18 -5.15 27.40
CA ALA A 257 -4.16 -6.10 27.81
C ALA A 257 -3.25 -6.38 26.62
N SER A 258 -1.95 -6.19 26.81
CA SER A 258 -0.95 -6.56 25.81
C SER A 258 -0.75 -8.07 25.82
N LEU A 259 -0.59 -8.65 24.64
CA LEU A 259 -0.48 -10.11 24.48
C LEU A 259 0.98 -10.54 24.59
N ALA A 260 1.27 -11.66 25.24
CA ALA A 260 2.62 -12.23 25.26
C ALA A 260 2.58 -13.69 24.79
N PRO A 261 3.59 -14.16 24.04
CA PRO A 261 3.69 -15.56 23.64
C PRO A 261 4.01 -16.42 24.87
N VAL A 262 3.17 -17.44 25.10
CA VAL A 262 3.25 -18.32 26.26
C VAL A 262 3.25 -19.77 25.79
N MET A 263 4.11 -20.62 26.35
CA MET A 263 4.08 -22.07 26.18
C MET A 263 3.44 -22.74 27.39
N THR A 264 2.64 -23.77 27.14
CA THR A 264 2.18 -24.68 28.19
C THR A 264 3.22 -25.77 28.39
N LEU A 265 3.84 -25.79 29.57
CA LEU A 265 4.74 -26.87 29.97
C LEU A 265 3.94 -28.18 30.14
N ALA A 266 4.63 -29.31 30.07
CA ALA A 266 4.03 -30.65 30.23
C ALA A 266 3.31 -30.85 31.58
N ASN A 267 3.59 -30.02 32.59
CA ASN A 267 2.92 -29.98 33.88
C ASN A 267 1.63 -29.13 33.89
N GLY A 268 1.17 -28.62 32.73
CA GLY A 268 -0.01 -27.77 32.59
C GLY A 268 0.20 -26.31 33.01
N THR A 269 1.41 -25.92 33.44
CA THR A 269 1.71 -24.51 33.76
C THR A 269 2.02 -23.73 32.49
N VAL A 270 1.55 -22.50 32.42
CA VAL A 270 1.79 -21.60 31.28
C VAL A 270 2.99 -20.73 31.63
N ALA A 271 4.07 -20.79 30.86
CA ALA A 271 5.26 -19.96 31.04
C ALA A 271 5.56 -19.21 29.75
N LEU A 272 6.04 -17.96 29.85
CA LEU A 272 6.43 -17.18 28.69
C LEU A 272 7.41 -17.98 27.83
N LEU A 273 7.19 -17.96 26.51
CA LEU A 273 8.11 -18.60 25.57
C LEU A 273 9.52 -18.05 25.85
N PRO A 274 10.58 -18.87 26.00
CA PRO A 274 11.93 -18.34 26.16
C PRO A 274 12.29 -17.45 24.98
N GLY A 275 12.56 -16.16 25.24
CA GLY A 275 12.78 -15.13 24.21
C GLY A 275 11.50 -14.56 23.56
N GLY A 276 10.34 -14.99 24.04
CA GLY A 276 9.04 -14.48 23.64
C GLY A 276 8.69 -13.20 24.38
N ALA A 277 8.27 -12.18 23.64
CA ALA A 277 8.03 -10.87 24.19
C ALA A 277 6.62 -10.36 23.89
N VAL A 278 6.17 -9.39 24.69
CA VAL A 278 4.83 -8.83 24.60
C VAL A 278 4.63 -8.22 23.19
N SER A 279 3.67 -8.75 22.43
CA SER A 279 3.21 -8.22 21.16
C SER A 279 2.55 -6.84 21.38
N GLY A 280 2.72 -5.95 20.41
CA GLY A 280 1.99 -4.68 20.35
C GLY A 280 0.48 -4.85 20.09
N ASP A 281 0.01 -6.07 19.85
CA ASP A 281 -1.41 -6.37 19.73
C ASP A 281 -2.14 -6.29 21.07
N ILE A 282 -3.26 -5.57 21.04
CA ILE A 282 -4.05 -5.26 22.23
C ILE A 282 -5.31 -6.13 22.26
N PHE A 283 -5.46 -6.88 23.34
CA PHE A 283 -6.69 -7.59 23.68
C PHE A 283 -7.58 -6.72 24.58
N CYS A 284 -8.84 -6.56 24.20
CA CYS A 284 -9.82 -5.82 24.99
C CYS A 284 -10.49 -6.73 26.03
N VAL A 285 -10.14 -6.52 27.31
CA VAL A 285 -10.68 -7.30 28.43
C VAL A 285 -12.14 -6.90 28.74
N SER A 286 -12.42 -5.59 28.76
CA SER A 286 -13.77 -5.06 29.00
C SER A 286 -13.96 -3.68 28.35
N GLY A 287 -15.19 -3.15 28.34
CA GLY A 287 -15.47 -1.80 27.84
C GLY A 287 -15.33 -1.62 26.32
N ARG A 288 -15.79 -2.59 25.52
CA ARG A 288 -15.75 -2.52 24.05
C ARG A 288 -16.52 -1.29 23.51
N MET A 289 -15.99 -0.67 22.46
CA MET A 289 -16.49 0.58 21.86
C MET A 289 -16.60 1.79 22.81
N GLN A 290 -15.87 1.81 23.92
CA GLN A 290 -15.86 2.96 24.84
C GLN A 290 -14.63 3.87 24.66
N SER A 291 -13.72 3.53 23.74
CA SER A 291 -12.53 4.34 23.45
C SER A 291 -12.91 5.69 22.83
N PRO A 292 -12.47 6.81 23.40
CA PRO A 292 -12.70 8.13 22.81
C PRO A 292 -12.08 8.30 21.42
N THR A 293 -10.92 7.68 21.16
CA THR A 293 -10.20 7.79 19.87
C THR A 293 -10.97 7.11 18.74
N LEU A 294 -11.62 5.97 19.03
CA LEU A 294 -12.50 5.26 18.10
C LEU A 294 -13.65 6.15 17.64
N TRP A 295 -14.36 6.77 18.58
CA TRP A 295 -15.51 7.61 18.26
C TRP A 295 -15.12 8.86 17.48
N LEU A 296 -13.96 9.46 17.79
CA LEU A 296 -13.45 10.57 16.99
C LEU A 296 -13.12 10.13 15.56
N GLY A 297 -12.48 8.97 15.39
CA GLY A 297 -12.24 8.36 14.07
C GLY A 297 -13.55 8.11 13.30
N LEU A 298 -14.59 7.59 13.98
CA LEU A 298 -15.91 7.36 13.38
C LEU A 298 -16.59 8.66 12.93
N VAL A 299 -16.46 9.74 13.69
CA VAL A 299 -16.93 11.08 13.26
C VAL A 299 -16.16 11.52 12.01
N GLY A 300 -14.84 11.30 11.97
CA GLY A 300 -14.02 11.52 10.78
C GLY A 300 -14.53 10.74 9.56
N PHE A 301 -14.87 9.46 9.74
CA PHE A 301 -15.47 8.61 8.70
C PHE A 301 -16.77 9.21 8.16
N ILE A 302 -17.68 9.62 9.05
CA ILE A 302 -18.97 10.21 8.67
C ILE A 302 -18.78 11.50 7.88
N ILE A 303 -17.86 12.37 8.30
CA ILE A 303 -17.54 13.62 7.59
C ILE A 303 -17.07 13.31 6.17
N ILE A 304 -16.13 12.36 6.01
CA ILE A 304 -15.62 11.99 4.68
C ILE A 304 -16.74 11.39 3.83
N ALA A 305 -17.52 10.45 4.39
CA ALA A 305 -18.61 9.80 3.69
C ALA A 305 -19.66 10.83 3.21
N TYR A 306 -20.05 11.78 4.05
CA TYR A 306 -20.98 12.84 3.67
C TYR A 306 -20.43 13.74 2.57
N CYS A 307 -19.16 14.15 2.68
CA CYS A 307 -18.47 14.92 1.65
C CYS A 307 -18.39 14.15 0.31
N LEU A 308 -18.14 12.84 0.35
CA LEU A 308 -18.13 11.98 -0.84
C LEU A 308 -19.52 11.88 -1.49
N VAL A 309 -20.58 11.72 -0.69
CA VAL A 309 -21.97 11.69 -1.18
C VAL A 309 -22.35 13.00 -1.87
N LYS A 310 -21.88 14.13 -1.34
CA LYS A 310 -22.10 15.46 -1.93
C LYS A 310 -21.12 15.81 -3.07
N ASN A 311 -20.25 14.88 -3.47
CA ASN A 311 -19.19 15.10 -4.47
C ASN A 311 -18.34 16.35 -4.17
N VAL A 312 -18.05 16.61 -2.90
CA VAL A 312 -17.17 17.69 -2.48
C VAL A 312 -15.73 17.33 -2.83
N LYS A 313 -15.02 18.25 -3.47
CA LYS A 313 -13.61 18.04 -3.84
C LYS A 313 -12.75 17.96 -2.59
N GLY A 314 -11.83 17.00 -2.55
CA GLY A 314 -10.98 16.79 -1.38
C GLY A 314 -11.72 16.22 -0.16
N ALA A 315 -12.84 15.51 -0.37
CA ALA A 315 -13.68 14.94 0.69
C ALA A 315 -12.90 14.23 1.82
N MET A 316 -11.83 13.49 1.47
CA MET A 316 -11.02 12.74 2.44
C MET A 316 -10.25 13.64 3.42
N ILE A 317 -9.83 14.83 2.99
CA ILE A 317 -9.02 15.75 3.79
C ILE A 317 -9.81 16.31 4.96
N TYR A 318 -11.07 16.67 4.74
CA TYR A 318 -11.89 17.29 5.77
C TYR A 318 -12.00 16.42 7.02
N GLY A 319 -12.13 15.10 6.84
CA GLY A 319 -12.10 14.16 7.96
C GLY A 319 -10.74 14.08 8.64
N ILE A 320 -9.65 13.94 7.87
CA ILE A 320 -8.29 13.87 8.43
C ILE A 320 -7.97 15.14 9.23
N VAL A 321 -8.20 16.32 8.64
CA VAL A 321 -7.94 17.62 9.27
C VAL A 321 -8.80 17.80 10.51
N PHE A 322 -10.08 17.43 10.46
CA PHE A 322 -10.97 17.52 11.62
C PHE A 322 -10.47 16.66 12.78
N VAL A 323 -10.23 15.37 12.54
CA VAL A 323 -9.78 14.43 13.57
C VAL A 323 -8.41 14.84 14.11
N THR A 324 -7.49 15.24 13.24
CA THR A 324 -6.14 15.68 13.62
C THR A 324 -6.19 16.95 14.46
N ALA A 325 -6.96 17.96 14.05
CA ALA A 325 -7.09 19.22 14.79
C ALA A 325 -7.67 19.01 16.19
N VAL A 326 -8.69 18.15 16.33
CA VAL A 326 -9.24 17.78 17.64
C VAL A 326 -8.21 17.02 18.49
N SER A 327 -7.38 16.19 17.85
CA SER A 327 -6.36 15.38 18.53
C SER A 327 -5.14 16.19 18.98
N TRP A 328 -4.93 17.42 18.51
CA TRP A 328 -3.83 18.26 18.97
C TRP A 328 -4.05 18.89 20.35
N PHE A 329 -5.28 18.91 20.86
CA PHE A 329 -5.58 19.46 22.18
C PHE A 329 -5.13 18.52 23.30
N ARG A 330 -4.03 18.87 24.00
CA ARG A 330 -3.40 18.05 25.05
C ARG A 330 -4.32 17.70 26.23
N ASN A 331 -5.28 18.55 26.56
CA ASN A 331 -6.15 18.39 27.72
C ASN A 331 -7.33 17.43 27.50
N THR A 332 -7.33 16.68 26.40
CA THR A 332 -8.43 15.79 26.02
C THR A 332 -8.01 14.33 26.04
N LYS A 333 -8.98 13.41 26.22
CA LYS A 333 -8.75 11.95 26.17
C LYS A 333 -8.41 11.42 24.77
N VAL A 334 -8.45 12.27 23.74
CA VAL A 334 -8.18 11.95 22.33
C VAL A 334 -6.88 12.59 21.84
N THR A 335 -6.01 13.00 22.77
CA THR A 335 -4.77 13.71 22.45
C THR A 335 -3.76 12.80 21.74
N ALA A 336 -3.15 13.31 20.67
CA ALA A 336 -1.95 12.74 20.06
C ALA A 336 -0.69 12.98 20.92
N PHE A 337 -0.78 13.89 21.90
CA PHE A 337 0.31 14.25 22.80
C PHE A 337 -0.11 14.01 24.27
N PRO A 338 -0.10 12.75 24.74
CA PRO A 338 -0.37 12.45 26.15
C PRO A 338 0.68 13.09 27.06
N ASN A 339 0.35 13.29 28.33
CA ASN A 339 1.28 13.84 29.35
C ASN A 339 2.28 12.77 29.82
N THR A 340 2.97 12.15 28.88
CA THR A 340 4.09 11.23 29.09
C THR A 340 5.36 11.85 28.51
N ASP A 341 6.55 11.35 28.88
CA ASP A 341 7.82 11.88 28.34
C ASP A 341 7.88 11.78 26.82
N ALA A 342 7.39 10.67 26.25
CA ALA A 342 7.25 10.49 24.81
C ALA A 342 6.29 11.53 24.19
N GLY A 343 5.11 11.73 24.80
CA GLY A 343 4.14 12.72 24.32
C GLY A 343 4.60 14.17 24.48
N ASN A 344 5.47 14.46 25.45
CA ASN A 344 6.13 15.77 25.61
C ASN A 344 7.16 16.00 24.49
N SER A 345 8.02 15.02 24.21
CA SER A 345 8.99 15.11 23.12
C SER A 345 8.33 15.26 21.74
N ALA A 346 7.25 14.51 21.50
CA ALA A 346 6.46 14.64 20.28
C ALA A 346 5.83 16.03 20.14
N HIS A 347 5.35 16.62 21.24
CA HIS A 347 4.78 17.97 21.24
C HIS A 347 5.84 19.07 21.02
N GLU A 348 7.04 18.92 21.58
CA GLU A 348 8.16 19.83 21.31
C GLU A 348 8.59 19.77 19.85
N TYR A 349 8.61 18.57 19.26
CA TYR A 349 8.89 18.40 17.83
C TYR A 349 7.79 19.05 16.98
N PHE A 350 6.52 18.85 17.33
CA PHE A 350 5.39 19.51 16.66
C PHE A 350 5.47 21.04 16.69
N LYS A 351 5.92 21.64 17.80
CA LYS A 351 6.12 23.10 17.89
C LYS A 351 7.16 23.63 16.89
N LYS A 352 8.10 22.79 16.46
CA LYS A 352 9.01 23.11 15.35
C LYS A 352 8.23 22.91 14.04
N VAL A 353 7.32 23.82 13.72
CA VAL A 353 6.42 23.73 12.56
C VAL A 353 7.17 23.50 11.25
N VAL A 354 8.39 24.04 11.14
CA VAL A 354 9.31 23.83 10.04
C VAL A 354 10.65 23.35 10.57
N ASP A 355 11.03 22.13 10.22
CA ASP A 355 12.34 21.56 10.50
C ASP A 355 12.74 20.59 9.38
N VAL A 356 13.99 20.66 8.93
CA VAL A 356 14.53 19.78 7.89
C VAL A 356 15.34 18.70 8.61
N HIS A 357 14.68 17.57 8.86
CA HIS A 357 15.34 16.42 9.48
C HIS A 357 16.20 15.70 8.43
N VAL A 358 17.49 15.56 8.72
CA VAL A 358 18.43 14.82 7.86
C VAL A 358 18.46 13.37 8.30
N ILE A 359 18.34 12.44 7.34
CA ILE A 359 18.38 10.99 7.61
C ILE A 359 19.75 10.63 8.21
N LYS A 360 19.75 10.04 9.41
CA LYS A 360 20.99 9.65 10.11
C LYS A 360 21.17 8.14 10.27
N SER A 361 20.09 7.36 10.33
CA SER A 361 20.14 5.95 10.73
C SER A 361 19.66 4.97 9.66
N THR A 362 18.82 5.39 8.71
CA THR A 362 18.20 4.48 7.73
C THR A 362 18.85 4.52 6.35
N ALA A 363 19.37 5.67 5.91
CA ALA A 363 19.99 5.82 4.60
C ALA A 363 21.25 4.94 4.48
N GLY A 364 21.31 4.13 3.44
CA GLY A 364 22.43 3.23 3.16
C GLY A 364 22.56 2.08 4.17
N ALA A 365 21.55 1.80 4.98
CA ALA A 365 21.56 0.72 5.97
C ALA A 365 21.40 -0.68 5.34
N LEU A 366 22.11 -0.95 4.24
CA LEU A 366 22.09 -2.23 3.52
C LEU A 366 23.16 -3.16 4.10
N SER A 367 22.77 -4.39 4.45
CA SER A 367 23.71 -5.40 4.95
C SER A 367 23.66 -6.69 4.13
N PHE A 368 24.69 -6.88 3.31
CA PHE A 368 24.88 -8.07 2.48
C PHE A 368 25.51 -9.26 3.23
N LYS A 369 25.78 -9.13 4.54
CA LYS A 369 26.45 -10.16 5.34
C LYS A 369 25.69 -11.50 5.37
N LYS A 370 24.36 -11.46 5.25
CA LYS A 370 23.49 -12.65 5.28
C LYS A 370 23.12 -13.21 3.90
N ILE A 371 23.75 -12.75 2.81
CA ILE A 371 23.41 -13.19 1.44
C ILE A 371 23.59 -14.70 1.22
N GLY A 372 24.48 -15.36 1.99
CA GLY A 372 24.70 -16.81 1.94
C GLY A 372 23.70 -17.64 2.75
N THR A 373 22.74 -17.03 3.45
CA THR A 373 21.75 -17.76 4.26
C THR A 373 20.48 -18.04 3.47
N GLY A 374 19.85 -19.21 3.68
CA GLY A 374 18.61 -19.59 3.00
C GLY A 374 17.47 -18.57 3.19
N ASN A 375 17.34 -18.05 4.41
CA ASN A 375 16.30 -17.06 4.78
C ASN A 375 16.40 -15.75 3.97
N PHE A 376 17.61 -15.35 3.54
CA PHE A 376 17.77 -14.17 2.70
C PHE A 376 17.19 -14.39 1.30
N TRP A 377 17.47 -15.56 0.70
CA TRP A 377 16.94 -15.91 -0.63
C TRP A 377 15.44 -16.13 -0.59
N GLU A 378 14.92 -16.75 0.47
CA GLU A 378 13.48 -16.88 0.68
C GLU A 378 12.80 -15.50 0.72
N ALA A 379 13.34 -14.55 1.50
CA ALA A 379 12.83 -13.19 1.55
C ALA A 379 12.93 -12.48 0.18
N LEU A 380 14.08 -12.58 -0.50
CA LEU A 380 14.31 -11.98 -1.83
C LEU A 380 13.31 -12.51 -2.87
N PHE A 381 13.19 -13.83 -3.00
CA PHE A 381 12.21 -14.42 -3.92
C PHE A 381 10.79 -14.04 -3.54
N THR A 382 10.52 -13.90 -2.24
CA THR A 382 9.20 -13.50 -1.78
C THR A 382 8.85 -12.08 -2.17
N PHE A 383 9.71 -11.10 -1.88
CA PHE A 383 9.50 -9.74 -2.36
C PHE A 383 9.36 -9.70 -3.88
N LEU A 384 10.25 -10.39 -4.60
CA LEU A 384 10.22 -10.46 -6.07
C LEU A 384 8.87 -10.96 -6.63
N TYR A 385 8.20 -11.94 -6.02
CA TYR A 385 6.88 -12.34 -6.52
C TYR A 385 5.75 -11.46 -5.99
N VAL A 386 5.83 -11.00 -4.73
CA VAL A 386 4.83 -10.13 -4.10
C VAL A 386 4.73 -8.81 -4.89
N ASP A 387 5.83 -8.11 -5.06
CA ASP A 387 5.89 -6.79 -5.71
C ASP A 387 5.61 -6.89 -7.20
N LEU A 388 6.03 -7.98 -7.85
CA LEU A 388 5.70 -8.22 -9.25
C LEU A 388 4.19 -8.26 -9.45
N LEU A 389 3.49 -9.02 -8.61
CA LEU A 389 2.04 -9.19 -8.69
C LEU A 389 1.30 -7.92 -8.25
N ASP A 390 1.75 -7.25 -7.18
CA ASP A 390 1.15 -6.02 -6.65
C ASP A 390 1.29 -4.84 -7.63
N THR A 391 2.52 -4.51 -8.05
CA THR A 391 2.75 -3.42 -9.02
C THR A 391 2.00 -3.67 -10.31
N THR A 392 1.99 -4.91 -10.80
CA THR A 392 1.30 -5.27 -12.04
C THR A 392 -0.21 -5.10 -11.89
N GLY A 393 -0.80 -5.66 -10.82
CA GLY A 393 -2.23 -5.54 -10.54
C GLY A 393 -2.65 -4.08 -10.44
N THR A 394 -1.88 -3.28 -9.70
CA THR A 394 -2.17 -1.87 -9.46
C THR A 394 -1.98 -1.01 -10.71
N LEU A 395 -0.89 -1.16 -11.46
CA LEU A 395 -0.68 -0.42 -12.71
C LEU A 395 -1.77 -0.70 -13.74
N TYR A 396 -2.12 -1.96 -13.97
CA TYR A 396 -3.17 -2.30 -14.93
C TYR A 396 -4.55 -1.84 -14.46
N SER A 397 -4.85 -1.95 -13.17
CA SER A 397 -6.10 -1.45 -12.60
C SER A 397 -6.23 0.07 -12.80
N MET A 398 -5.17 0.82 -12.50
CA MET A 398 -5.16 2.28 -12.67
C MET A 398 -5.16 2.70 -14.14
N ALA A 399 -4.44 1.99 -15.01
CA ALA A 399 -4.47 2.23 -16.45
C ALA A 399 -5.88 2.01 -17.02
N ARG A 400 -6.56 0.93 -16.61
CA ARG A 400 -7.96 0.68 -16.99
C ARG A 400 -8.90 1.75 -16.44
N PHE A 401 -8.75 2.12 -15.17
CA PHE A 401 -9.56 3.18 -14.54
C PHE A 401 -9.36 4.55 -15.22
N ALA A 402 -8.14 4.83 -15.69
CA ALA A 402 -7.78 6.00 -16.48
C ALA A 402 -8.11 5.87 -17.98
N GLY A 403 -8.72 4.77 -18.43
CA GLY A 403 -9.09 4.55 -19.83
C GLY A 403 -7.92 4.47 -20.81
N PHE A 404 -6.74 4.03 -20.33
CA PHE A 404 -5.53 3.83 -21.14
C PHE A 404 -5.29 2.36 -21.53
N SER A 405 -6.14 1.43 -21.08
CA SER A 405 -6.02 0.02 -21.44
C SER A 405 -6.62 -0.26 -22.81
N ASP A 406 -5.84 -0.90 -23.67
CA ASP A 406 -6.29 -1.47 -24.94
C ASP A 406 -7.03 -2.80 -24.73
N GLU A 407 -7.70 -3.31 -25.77
CA GLU A 407 -8.42 -4.60 -25.77
C GLU A 407 -7.50 -5.80 -25.48
N LYS A 408 -6.23 -5.69 -25.89
CA LYS A 408 -5.17 -6.68 -25.58
C LYS A 408 -4.67 -6.60 -24.13
N GLY A 409 -5.17 -5.62 -23.37
CA GLY A 409 -4.78 -5.37 -22.00
C GLY A 409 -3.38 -4.80 -21.85
N ASP A 410 -2.86 -4.09 -22.85
CA ASP A 410 -1.64 -3.25 -22.77
C ASP A 410 -2.05 -1.78 -22.55
N PHE A 411 -1.13 -0.93 -22.08
CA PHE A 411 -1.37 0.53 -21.99
C PHE A 411 -0.17 1.36 -22.45
N GLU A 412 -0.45 2.59 -22.88
CA GLU A 412 0.57 3.52 -23.36
C GLU A 412 1.60 3.83 -22.25
N GLY A 413 2.89 3.64 -22.56
CA GLY A 413 3.98 3.92 -21.61
C GLY A 413 4.23 2.82 -20.57
N GLN A 414 3.62 1.63 -20.71
CA GLN A 414 3.76 0.54 -19.73
C GLN A 414 5.21 0.17 -19.38
N TYR A 415 6.12 0.10 -20.37
CA TYR A 415 7.53 -0.21 -20.11
C TYR A 415 8.20 0.83 -19.21
N PHE A 416 7.98 2.12 -19.50
CA PHE A 416 8.50 3.22 -18.68
C PHE A 416 7.85 3.27 -17.30
N ALA A 417 6.57 2.91 -17.19
CA ALA A 417 5.88 2.81 -15.91
C ALA A 417 6.51 1.73 -15.01
N PHE A 418 6.73 0.53 -15.55
CA PHE A 418 7.40 -0.56 -14.83
C PHE A 418 8.86 -0.25 -14.49
N MET A 419 9.57 0.44 -15.36
CA MET A 419 10.96 0.86 -15.11
C MET A 419 11.03 1.96 -14.03
N SER A 420 10.06 2.87 -14.03
CA SER A 420 9.93 3.92 -13.00
C SER A 420 9.68 3.31 -11.62
N ASP A 421 8.78 2.32 -11.54
CA ASP A 421 8.49 1.55 -10.33
C ASP A 421 9.76 0.85 -9.82
N ALA A 422 10.44 0.06 -10.66
CA ALA A 422 11.68 -0.64 -10.28
C ALA A 422 12.78 0.32 -9.80
N THR A 423 12.94 1.47 -10.47
CA THR A 423 13.90 2.51 -10.06
C THR A 423 13.52 3.10 -8.70
N SER A 424 12.23 3.27 -8.44
CA SER A 424 11.73 3.78 -7.16
C SER A 424 11.97 2.80 -6.02
N ILE A 425 11.86 1.49 -6.26
CA ILE A 425 12.20 0.44 -5.29
C ILE A 425 13.69 0.52 -4.90
N ILE A 426 14.58 0.69 -5.88
CA ILE A 426 16.02 0.86 -5.64
C ILE A 426 16.28 2.12 -4.79
N VAL A 427 15.66 3.24 -5.15
CA VAL A 427 15.82 4.50 -4.41
C VAL A 427 15.24 4.40 -2.99
N GLY A 428 14.07 3.78 -2.82
CA GLY A 428 13.44 3.57 -1.52
C GLY A 428 14.30 2.73 -0.57
N SER A 429 14.80 1.59 -1.06
CA SER A 429 15.68 0.72 -0.27
C SER A 429 17.00 1.39 0.11
N LEU A 430 17.60 2.20 -0.79
CA LEU A 430 18.78 3.01 -0.48
C LEU A 430 18.52 4.06 0.60
N LEU A 431 17.32 4.63 0.66
CA LEU A 431 16.92 5.58 1.70
C LEU A 431 16.48 4.88 3.01
N GLY A 432 16.42 3.55 2.99
CA GLY A 432 16.07 2.71 4.13
C GLY A 432 14.59 2.57 4.38
N THR A 433 13.75 2.81 3.36
CA THR A 433 12.32 2.51 3.38
C THR A 433 12.02 1.22 2.61
N SER A 434 10.86 0.66 2.86
CA SER A 434 10.22 -0.44 2.11
C SER A 434 10.01 -0.14 0.62
N PRO A 435 9.62 -1.15 -0.18
CA PRO A 435 9.48 -1.00 -1.64
C PRO A 435 8.47 0.09 -2.01
N VAL A 436 8.87 0.95 -2.94
CA VAL A 436 8.02 2.02 -3.49
C VAL A 436 7.28 1.47 -4.70
N THR A 437 5.96 1.58 -4.69
CA THR A 437 5.10 1.12 -5.79
C THR A 437 4.11 2.20 -6.19
N VAL A 438 3.34 1.94 -7.24
CA VAL A 438 2.24 2.80 -7.68
C VAL A 438 1.10 2.77 -6.65
N PHE A 439 0.66 3.96 -6.24
CA PHE A 439 -0.42 4.10 -5.27
C PHE A 439 -1.79 4.16 -5.94
N ILE A 440 -2.73 3.39 -5.38
CA ILE A 440 -4.10 3.27 -5.89
C ILE A 440 -4.96 4.50 -5.62
N GLU A 441 -4.58 5.33 -4.65
CA GLU A 441 -5.18 6.62 -4.31
C GLU A 441 -5.11 7.60 -5.49
N SER A 442 -4.22 7.36 -6.45
CA SER A 442 -4.17 8.03 -7.76
C SER A 442 -5.51 7.96 -8.51
N SER A 443 -6.36 6.98 -8.23
CA SER A 443 -7.73 6.88 -8.74
C SER A 443 -8.56 8.13 -8.46
N THR A 444 -8.34 8.82 -7.34
CA THR A 444 -9.08 10.04 -7.00
C THR A 444 -8.68 11.22 -7.88
N GLY A 445 -7.38 11.38 -8.19
CA GLY A 445 -6.91 12.37 -9.17
C GLY A 445 -7.36 12.04 -10.59
N ILE A 446 -7.37 10.76 -10.96
CA ILE A 446 -7.89 10.31 -12.25
C ILE A 446 -9.39 10.66 -12.37
N ARG A 447 -10.16 10.45 -11.29
CA ARG A 447 -11.59 10.81 -11.21
C ARG A 447 -11.80 12.33 -11.30
N GLU A 448 -10.88 13.14 -10.77
CA GLU A 448 -10.90 14.60 -10.91
C GLU A 448 -10.54 15.11 -12.33
N GLY A 449 -10.10 14.20 -13.20
CA GLY A 449 -9.79 14.45 -14.61
C GLY A 449 -8.30 14.40 -14.95
N GLY A 450 -7.43 13.93 -14.05
CA GLY A 450 -6.01 13.73 -14.33
C GLY A 450 -5.77 12.61 -15.33
N ARG A 451 -4.99 12.90 -16.38
CA ARG A 451 -4.70 11.98 -17.49
C ARG A 451 -3.23 11.98 -17.91
N THR A 452 -2.40 12.86 -17.36
CA THR A 452 -1.01 13.00 -17.80
C THR A 452 -0.04 12.93 -16.63
N GLY A 453 1.25 12.81 -16.94
CA GLY A 453 2.33 12.88 -15.97
C GLY A 453 2.40 14.21 -15.20
N ILE A 454 1.73 15.28 -15.65
CA ILE A 454 1.64 16.54 -14.88
C ILE A 454 0.96 16.30 -13.53
N THR A 455 -0.03 15.41 -13.47
CA THR A 455 -0.64 14.99 -12.21
C THR A 455 0.41 14.41 -11.26
N ALA A 456 1.25 13.48 -11.73
CA ALA A 456 2.33 12.89 -10.91
C ALA A 456 3.42 13.91 -10.54
N LEU A 457 3.80 14.82 -11.44
CA LEU A 457 4.74 15.91 -11.13
C LEU A 457 4.20 16.89 -10.09
N THR A 458 2.89 17.10 -10.08
CA THR A 458 2.23 17.92 -9.05
C THR A 458 2.27 17.21 -7.70
N VAL A 459 2.04 15.90 -7.67
CA VAL A 459 2.20 15.09 -6.46
C VAL A 459 3.64 15.14 -5.94
N ALA A 460 4.63 15.01 -6.84
CA ALA A 460 6.04 15.19 -6.53
C ALA A 460 6.31 16.57 -5.89
N MET A 461 5.78 17.65 -6.47
CA MET A 461 5.93 18.99 -5.88
C MET A 461 5.38 19.05 -4.45
N TYR A 462 4.23 18.43 -4.18
CA TYR A 462 3.69 18.39 -2.82
C TYR A 462 4.52 17.54 -1.85
N PHE A 463 5.09 16.40 -2.28
CA PHE A 463 6.07 15.68 -1.48
C PHE A 463 7.31 16.54 -1.21
N PHE A 464 7.80 17.29 -2.21
CA PHE A 464 8.88 18.24 -1.99
C PHE A 464 8.51 19.30 -0.92
N LEU A 465 7.30 19.85 -0.97
CA LEU A 465 6.81 20.76 0.07
C LEU A 465 6.69 20.09 1.45
N ALA A 466 6.34 18.80 1.49
CA ALA A 466 6.19 18.04 2.72
C ALA A 466 7.50 17.94 3.53
N PHE A 467 8.68 18.03 2.90
CA PHE A 467 9.97 18.08 3.62
C PHE A 467 10.01 19.18 4.68
N PHE A 468 9.49 20.36 4.35
CA PHE A 468 9.50 21.51 5.25
C PHE A 468 8.48 21.38 6.38
N PHE A 469 7.42 20.59 6.18
CA PHE A 469 6.35 20.39 7.15
C PHE A 469 6.37 19.00 7.80
N THR A 470 7.52 18.32 7.76
CA THR A 470 7.72 16.99 8.35
C THR A 470 7.22 16.90 9.80
N PRO A 471 7.52 17.87 10.69
CA PRO A 471 7.06 17.79 12.08
C PRO A 471 5.55 17.89 12.25
N LEU A 472 4.89 18.69 11.39
CA LEU A 472 3.45 18.80 11.34
C LEU A 472 2.81 17.48 10.89
N LEU A 473 3.35 16.87 9.84
CA LEU A 473 2.82 15.63 9.25
C LEU A 473 3.07 14.41 10.16
N ALA A 474 4.18 14.40 10.90
CA ALA A 474 4.48 13.39 11.91
C ALA A 474 3.47 13.34 13.07
N SER A 475 2.72 14.43 13.29
CA SER A 475 1.74 14.55 14.38
C SER A 475 0.35 14.02 14.04
N ILE A 476 0.12 13.57 12.80
CA ILE A 476 -1.16 13.01 12.38
C ILE A 476 -1.33 11.65 13.07
N PRO A 477 -2.36 11.47 13.93
CA PRO A 477 -2.54 10.22 14.66
C PRO A 477 -3.14 9.13 13.76
N ALA A 478 -2.91 7.87 14.11
CA ALA A 478 -3.39 6.71 13.35
C ALA A 478 -4.93 6.69 13.17
N TRP A 479 -5.69 7.08 14.20
CA TRP A 479 -7.17 7.16 14.14
C TRP A 479 -7.70 8.27 13.23
N ALA A 480 -6.87 9.24 12.81
CA ALA A 480 -7.22 10.19 11.74
C ALA A 480 -7.08 9.59 10.34
N VAL A 481 -6.19 8.60 10.19
CA VAL A 481 -5.87 7.94 8.91
C VAL A 481 -6.77 6.74 8.63
N GLY A 482 -7.22 6.04 9.67
CA GLY A 482 -8.13 4.89 9.53
C GLY A 482 -9.37 5.17 8.67
N PRO A 483 -10.11 6.27 8.86
CA PRO A 483 -11.33 6.53 8.10
C PRO A 483 -11.13 6.65 6.58
N PRO A 484 -10.15 7.44 6.08
CA PRO A 484 -9.79 7.41 4.65
C PRO A 484 -9.51 6.00 4.11
N LEU A 485 -8.76 5.16 4.83
CA LEU A 485 -8.43 3.79 4.38
C LEU A 485 -9.68 2.94 4.18
N ILE A 486 -10.66 3.04 5.08
CA ILE A 486 -11.94 2.35 4.97
C ILE A 486 -12.69 2.82 3.71
N LEU A 487 -12.73 4.13 3.45
CA LEU A 487 -13.40 4.68 2.26
C LEU A 487 -12.67 4.35 0.96
N VAL A 488 -11.34 4.27 0.97
CA VAL A 488 -10.57 3.78 -0.19
C VAL A 488 -11.00 2.37 -0.54
N GLY A 489 -11.17 1.48 0.46
CA GLY A 489 -11.72 0.14 0.24
C GLY A 489 -13.08 0.15 -0.48
N VAL A 490 -13.97 1.08 -0.12
CA VAL A 490 -15.27 1.26 -0.80
C VAL A 490 -15.10 1.69 -2.26
N LEU A 491 -14.21 2.63 -2.54
CA LEU A 491 -13.97 3.11 -3.92
C LEU A 491 -13.42 2.00 -4.82
N MET A 492 -12.60 1.13 -4.25
CA MET A 492 -11.98 0.01 -4.95
C MET A 492 -12.91 -1.17 -5.19
N MET A 493 -13.91 -1.36 -4.32
CA MET A 493 -14.91 -2.42 -4.47
C MET A 493 -15.69 -2.33 -5.80
N LYS A 494 -15.70 -1.16 -6.46
CA LYS A 494 -16.33 -0.97 -7.77
C LYS A 494 -15.79 -1.93 -8.85
N SER A 495 -14.52 -2.35 -8.78
CA SER A 495 -13.94 -3.26 -9.79
C SER A 495 -14.53 -4.67 -9.74
N VAL A 496 -15.16 -5.06 -8.62
CA VAL A 496 -15.81 -6.37 -8.45
C VAL A 496 -17.00 -6.56 -9.40
N VAL A 497 -17.62 -5.46 -9.85
CA VAL A 497 -18.72 -5.48 -10.82
C VAL A 497 -18.27 -5.94 -12.20
N ASP A 498 -16.99 -5.78 -12.53
CA ASP A 498 -16.43 -6.18 -13.84
C ASP A 498 -16.14 -7.69 -13.92
N ILE A 499 -16.40 -8.44 -12.86
CA ILE A 499 -16.19 -9.89 -12.79
C ILE A 499 -17.49 -10.58 -13.21
N ASP A 500 -17.38 -11.57 -14.09
CA ASP A 500 -18.51 -12.43 -14.44
C ASP A 500 -18.79 -13.39 -13.28
N TRP A 501 -19.85 -13.11 -12.53
CA TRP A 501 -20.26 -13.89 -11.37
C TRP A 501 -21.13 -15.10 -11.74
N ASP A 502 -21.63 -15.17 -12.97
CA ASP A 502 -22.43 -16.31 -13.43
C ASP A 502 -21.51 -17.49 -13.79
N ASP A 503 -20.30 -17.20 -14.29
CA ASP A 503 -19.27 -18.21 -14.53
C ASP A 503 -18.47 -18.52 -13.26
N MET A 504 -18.76 -19.67 -12.64
CA MET A 504 -18.05 -20.14 -11.44
C MET A 504 -16.54 -20.32 -11.65
N ARG A 505 -16.06 -20.54 -12.88
CA ARG A 505 -14.63 -20.62 -13.19
C ARG A 505 -13.91 -19.28 -13.00
N GLN A 506 -14.65 -18.17 -13.04
CA GLN A 506 -14.14 -16.82 -12.81
C GLN A 506 -14.50 -16.32 -11.41
N ALA A 507 -15.73 -16.58 -10.96
CA ALA A 507 -16.24 -16.14 -9.66
C ALA A 507 -15.45 -16.73 -8.48
N ILE A 508 -15.14 -18.04 -8.50
CA ILE A 508 -14.45 -18.70 -7.38
C ILE A 508 -13.02 -18.15 -7.21
N PRO A 509 -12.15 -18.11 -8.26
CA PRO A 509 -10.82 -17.52 -8.13
C PRO A 509 -10.83 -16.06 -7.68
N ALA A 510 -11.80 -15.28 -8.17
CA ALA A 510 -11.99 -13.90 -7.76
C ALA A 510 -12.33 -13.81 -6.27
N PHE A 511 -13.31 -14.57 -5.81
CA PHE A 511 -13.73 -14.60 -4.41
C PHE A 511 -12.60 -15.03 -3.46
N VAL A 512 -11.86 -16.09 -3.82
CA VAL A 512 -10.70 -16.56 -3.05
C VAL A 512 -9.64 -15.46 -2.94
N THR A 513 -9.37 -14.74 -4.03
CA THR A 513 -8.44 -13.60 -4.03
C THR A 513 -8.91 -12.51 -3.07
N LEU A 514 -10.18 -12.10 -3.16
CA LEU A 514 -10.78 -11.06 -2.30
C LEU A 514 -10.71 -11.40 -0.81
N LEU A 515 -10.96 -12.68 -0.47
CA LEU A 515 -11.04 -13.13 0.92
C LEU A 515 -9.67 -13.36 1.54
N LEU A 516 -8.76 -14.03 0.82
CA LEU A 516 -7.46 -14.39 1.37
C LEU A 516 -6.56 -13.16 1.57
N THR A 517 -6.58 -12.18 0.67
CA THR A 517 -5.75 -10.97 0.79
C THR A 517 -5.82 -10.30 2.18
N PRO A 518 -7.01 -9.94 2.72
CA PRO A 518 -7.09 -9.35 4.06
C PRO A 518 -6.81 -10.36 5.18
N LEU A 519 -7.31 -11.61 5.06
CA LEU A 519 -7.24 -12.59 6.15
C LEU A 519 -5.85 -13.17 6.37
N THR A 520 -5.05 -13.31 5.32
CA THR A 520 -3.66 -13.77 5.42
C THR A 520 -2.69 -12.61 5.62
N TYR A 521 -3.20 -11.38 5.73
CA TYR A 521 -2.40 -10.16 5.87
C TYR A 521 -1.30 -10.03 4.79
N SER A 522 -1.57 -10.57 3.59
CA SER A 522 -0.61 -10.68 2.49
C SER A 522 -1.36 -10.69 1.15
N ILE A 523 -1.11 -9.65 0.35
CA ILE A 523 -1.69 -9.51 -1.00
C ILE A 523 -1.29 -10.70 -1.87
N ALA A 524 -0.04 -11.14 -1.76
CA ALA A 524 0.49 -12.17 -2.63
C ALA A 524 -0.07 -13.56 -2.32
N TYR A 525 -0.32 -13.90 -1.05
CA TYR A 525 -1.03 -15.15 -0.71
C TYR A 525 -2.47 -15.14 -1.22
N GLY A 526 -3.13 -13.98 -1.21
CA GLY A 526 -4.44 -13.83 -1.85
C GLY A 526 -4.38 -14.11 -3.36
N LEU A 527 -3.40 -13.53 -4.05
CA LEU A 527 -3.22 -13.75 -5.50
C LEU A 527 -2.80 -15.18 -5.84
N ILE A 528 -1.92 -15.79 -5.06
CA ILE A 528 -1.53 -17.20 -5.25
C ILE A 528 -2.75 -18.11 -5.07
N GLY A 529 -3.56 -17.89 -4.04
CA GLY A 529 -4.80 -18.65 -3.84
C GLY A 529 -5.77 -18.49 -5.02
N GLY A 530 -5.92 -17.26 -5.53
CA GLY A 530 -6.71 -16.98 -6.73
C GLY A 530 -6.20 -17.68 -7.98
N ILE A 531 -4.92 -17.50 -8.31
CA ILE A 531 -4.27 -18.12 -9.49
C ILE A 531 -4.32 -19.65 -9.39
N GLY A 532 -4.00 -20.20 -8.21
CA GLY A 532 -4.04 -21.64 -7.97
C GLY A 532 -5.43 -22.22 -8.19
N THR A 533 -6.46 -21.57 -7.64
CA THR A 533 -7.85 -21.99 -7.84
C THR A 533 -8.27 -21.87 -9.31
N TYR A 534 -7.86 -20.80 -10.00
CA TYR A 534 -8.12 -20.65 -11.44
C TYR A 534 -7.49 -21.77 -12.26
N ILE A 535 -6.24 -22.11 -11.99
CA ILE A 535 -5.53 -23.19 -12.68
C ILE A 535 -6.25 -24.52 -12.44
N VAL A 536 -6.57 -24.85 -11.18
CA VAL A 536 -7.24 -26.12 -10.83
C VAL A 536 -8.60 -26.27 -11.52
N LEU A 537 -9.38 -25.19 -11.63
CA LEU A 537 -10.70 -25.25 -12.28
C LEU A 537 -10.59 -25.36 -13.81
N ASN A 538 -9.60 -24.74 -14.43
CA ASN A 538 -9.42 -24.78 -15.89
C ASN A 538 -8.55 -25.95 -16.37
N ILE A 539 -7.85 -26.66 -15.47
CA ILE A 539 -6.96 -27.76 -15.85
C ILE A 539 -7.69 -28.88 -16.58
N TRP A 540 -8.94 -29.14 -16.20
CA TRP A 540 -9.77 -30.18 -16.81
C TRP A 540 -10.15 -29.82 -18.24
N ASP A 541 -10.57 -28.58 -18.46
CA ASP A 541 -10.96 -28.09 -19.78
C ASP A 541 -9.75 -28.01 -20.72
N TRP A 542 -8.60 -27.52 -20.23
CA TRP A 542 -7.35 -27.53 -20.99
C TRP A 542 -6.88 -28.95 -21.33
N GLY A 543 -7.02 -29.89 -20.39
CA GLY A 543 -6.71 -31.30 -20.62
C GLY A 543 -7.61 -31.92 -21.69
N TRP A 544 -8.90 -31.59 -21.69
CA TRP A 544 -9.87 -32.09 -22.67
C TRP A 544 -9.65 -31.50 -24.07
N GLU A 545 -9.32 -30.21 -24.16
CA GLU A 545 -8.91 -29.58 -25.42
C GLU A 545 -7.63 -30.20 -25.98
N LEU A 546 -6.63 -30.47 -25.13
CA LEU A 546 -5.38 -31.11 -25.55
C LEU A 546 -5.62 -32.53 -26.07
N LEU A 547 -6.47 -33.30 -25.40
CA LEU A 547 -6.86 -34.65 -25.81
C LEU A 547 -7.70 -34.64 -27.10
N GLY A 548 -8.59 -33.66 -27.27
CA GLY A 548 -9.34 -33.45 -28.51
C GLY A 548 -8.42 -33.12 -29.69
N HIS A 549 -7.38 -32.33 -29.46
CA HIS A 549 -6.37 -31.99 -30.46
C HIS A 549 -5.46 -33.18 -30.81
N TYR A 550 -5.21 -34.10 -29.87
CA TYR A 550 -4.49 -35.34 -30.13
C TYR A 550 -5.34 -36.33 -30.93
N ARG A 551 -6.65 -36.42 -30.62
CA ARG A 551 -7.60 -37.31 -31.31
C ARG A 551 -7.86 -36.87 -32.75
N SER A 552 -7.84 -35.58 -33.06
CA SER A 552 -7.98 -35.06 -34.43
C SER A 552 -6.70 -35.25 -35.28
N VAL A 553 -5.51 -35.20 -34.65
CA VAL A 553 -4.23 -35.54 -35.30
C VAL A 553 -4.11 -37.04 -35.57
N GLU A 554 -4.71 -37.88 -34.74
CA GLU A 554 -4.73 -39.34 -34.94
C GLU A 554 -5.70 -39.78 -36.05
N ILE A 555 -6.83 -39.09 -36.22
CA ILE A 555 -7.78 -39.34 -37.33
C ILE A 555 -7.22 -38.89 -38.69
N THR A 556 -6.28 -37.92 -38.73
CA THR A 556 -5.60 -37.51 -39.98
C THR A 556 -4.43 -38.42 -40.39
N ARG A 557 -4.09 -39.45 -39.59
CA ARG A 557 -3.06 -40.45 -39.92
C ARG A 557 -3.60 -41.78 -40.46
N VAL A 558 -4.87 -41.85 -40.85
CA VAL A 558 -5.37 -42.96 -41.67
C VAL A 558 -5.01 -42.68 -43.15
N PRO A 559 -4.20 -43.52 -43.82
CA PRO A 559 -3.80 -43.27 -45.20
C PRO A 559 -4.98 -43.55 -46.13
N ASN A 560 -5.61 -42.50 -46.65
CA ASN A 560 -6.53 -42.64 -47.78
C ASN A 560 -5.72 -42.84 -49.06
N GLY A 561 -5.42 -44.10 -49.34
CA GLY A 561 -5.02 -44.55 -50.66
C GLY A 561 -6.25 -44.61 -51.57
N SER A 562 -6.18 -43.80 -52.63
CA SER A 562 -6.83 -43.96 -53.94
C SER A 562 -8.30 -43.51 -54.14
N HIS A 563 -8.45 -42.74 -55.24
CA HIS A 563 -9.60 -42.45 -56.08
C HIS A 563 -10.51 -41.23 -55.81
N ASP A 564 -10.23 -40.20 -56.63
CA ASP A 564 -11.12 -39.54 -57.60
C ASP A 564 -12.31 -38.64 -57.20
N VAL A 565 -12.20 -37.41 -57.74
CA VAL A 565 -13.25 -36.55 -58.36
C VAL A 565 -14.24 -35.80 -57.46
N GLY A 566 -14.27 -34.47 -57.63
CA GLY A 566 -15.53 -33.72 -57.80
C GLY A 566 -15.92 -32.69 -56.74
N ALA A 567 -15.72 -31.42 -57.10
CA ALA A 567 -16.63 -30.26 -56.99
C ALA A 567 -17.54 -30.02 -55.73
N ASN A 568 -17.58 -28.72 -55.40
CA ASN A 568 -18.66 -27.94 -54.75
C ASN A 568 -18.87 -28.03 -53.24
N GLY A 569 -18.74 -26.85 -52.61
CA GLY A 569 -19.88 -26.21 -51.96
C GLY A 569 -20.14 -26.51 -50.48
N GLU A 570 -20.30 -25.42 -49.74
CA GLU A 570 -21.10 -25.29 -48.51
C GLU A 570 -20.48 -25.71 -47.16
N VAL A 571 -20.26 -24.65 -46.36
CA VAL A 571 -20.25 -24.68 -44.89
C VAL A 571 -21.61 -25.15 -44.37
N PRO A 572 -21.65 -25.96 -43.29
CA PRO A 572 -22.78 -25.84 -42.39
C PRO A 572 -22.39 -25.66 -40.92
N VAL A 573 -23.08 -24.70 -40.33
CA VAL A 573 -23.31 -24.42 -38.91
C VAL A 573 -23.98 -25.61 -38.22
N LYS A 574 -23.49 -26.00 -37.04
CA LYS A 574 -24.25 -26.72 -35.99
C LYS A 574 -23.71 -26.25 -34.63
N ALA A 575 -24.41 -25.40 -33.85
CA ALA A 575 -25.60 -25.69 -33.06
C ALA A 575 -25.41 -26.87 -32.11
N LEU A 576 -24.99 -26.60 -30.87
CA LEU A 576 -25.09 -27.53 -29.75
C LEU A 576 -26.17 -27.06 -28.80
N LYS A 577 -27.16 -27.94 -28.69
CA LYS A 577 -28.45 -27.81 -28.05
C LYS A 577 -28.33 -28.29 -26.61
N VAL A 578 -29.05 -27.59 -25.74
CA VAL A 578 -29.38 -27.91 -24.35
C VAL A 578 -30.01 -29.31 -24.24
N GLU A 579 -29.61 -30.06 -23.21
CA GLU A 579 -30.31 -31.12 -22.45
C GLU A 579 -29.21 -31.88 -21.67
N THR A 580 -29.24 -32.08 -20.34
CA THR A 580 -30.26 -32.04 -19.27
C THR A 580 -29.55 -31.79 -17.95
#